data_AF-A0A2D0H8D6-F1
#
_entry.id   AF-A0A2D0H8D6-F1
#
_cell.length_a   1.000
_cell.length_b   1.000
_cell.length_c   1.000
_cell.angle_alpha   90.00
_cell.angle_beta   90.00
_cell.angle_gamma   90.00
#
_symmetry.space_group_name_H-M   'P 1'
#
loop_
_entity.id
_entity.type
_entity.pdbx_description
1 polymer ?
#
loop_
_entity_poly.entity_id
_entity_poly.type
_entity_poly.pdbx_seq_one_letter_code
_entity_poly.pdbx_strand_id
1 'polypeptide(L)'
;MKPEIYAFKEGFKILLSKAPIGDPKLKYRKEVEIYASRGEISIIGRRILDALRQNLGLLPEETAPIETEVLKPYRDYQQKLQEYEQALVDAIGREPTLSDYTRNDLRRYQEILELRDEDVAPIEVKVIESGKALKTQPVSAWHFPFLPPQVQPQHRVEIPSQPESSSSHQVTTPKTHKPIIAMFSFCWRTFCNQRTWRTFEW
;
A
#
# COMPACT_ATOMS: atom_id res chain seq x y z
N MET A 1 -30.71 -53.88 15.06
CA MET A 1 -30.18 -53.80 16.44
C MET A 1 -30.49 -52.41 16.99
N LYS A 2 -30.92 -52.30 18.25
CA LYS A 2 -31.20 -51.01 18.93
C LYS A 2 -30.23 -50.88 20.11
N PRO A 3 -29.50 -49.77 20.27
CA PRO A 3 -28.65 -49.60 21.44
C PRO A 3 -29.48 -49.19 22.67
N GLU A 4 -29.20 -49.84 23.81
CA GLU A 4 -29.71 -49.48 25.15
C GLU A 4 -28.63 -48.68 25.91
N ILE A 5 -28.98 -47.53 26.50
CA ILE A 5 -28.07 -46.72 27.33
C ILE A 5 -28.15 -47.21 28.78
N TYR A 6 -27.08 -47.83 29.28
CA TYR A 6 -26.97 -48.31 30.65
C TYR A 6 -26.46 -47.19 31.58
N ALA A 7 -27.36 -46.45 32.22
CA ALA A 7 -27.01 -45.57 33.33
C ALA A 7 -27.20 -46.32 34.65
N PHE A 8 -26.16 -47.04 35.09
CA PHE A 8 -26.15 -47.68 36.41
C PHE A 8 -26.12 -46.61 37.52
N LYS A 9 -26.87 -46.88 38.58
CA LYS A 9 -27.26 -45.95 39.64
C LYS A 9 -26.06 -45.41 40.42
N GLU A 10 -25.64 -44.19 40.10
CA GLU A 10 -25.15 -43.16 41.02
C GLU A 10 -24.79 -41.96 40.14
N GLY A 11 -25.72 -40.98 40.07
CA GLY A 11 -25.42 -39.73 39.41
C GLY A 11 -24.28 -39.07 40.17
N PHE A 12 -23.05 -39.17 39.66
CA PHE A 12 -21.93 -38.41 40.18
C PHE A 12 -22.39 -36.95 40.18
N LYS A 13 -22.52 -36.40 41.38
CA LYS A 13 -22.71 -34.98 41.59
C LYS A 13 -21.48 -34.35 40.96
N ILE A 14 -21.57 -33.96 39.68
CA ILE A 14 -20.51 -33.23 39.02
C ILE A 14 -20.47 -31.93 39.79
N LEU A 15 -19.59 -31.88 40.78
CA LEU A 15 -19.04 -30.63 41.25
C LEU A 15 -18.36 -30.07 40.01
N LEU A 16 -19.12 -29.30 39.23
CA LEU A 16 -18.57 -28.24 38.41
C LEU A 16 -17.93 -27.30 39.43
N SER A 17 -16.77 -27.70 39.94
CA SER A 17 -15.83 -26.84 40.63
C SER A 17 -15.84 -25.57 39.80
N LYS A 18 -16.14 -24.43 40.42
CA LYS A 18 -16.06 -23.12 39.78
C LYS A 18 -14.62 -22.97 39.31
N ALA A 19 -14.33 -23.50 38.12
CA ALA A 19 -13.06 -23.31 37.46
C ALA A 19 -12.93 -21.80 37.41
N PRO A 20 -11.82 -21.22 37.91
CA PRO A 20 -11.59 -19.79 37.80
C PRO A 20 -11.87 -19.43 36.35
N ILE A 21 -12.96 -18.70 36.15
CA ILE A 21 -13.43 -18.30 34.84
C ILE A 21 -12.23 -17.59 34.21
N GLY A 22 -11.69 -18.21 33.15
CA GLY A 22 -10.28 -18.13 32.77
C GLY A 22 -9.69 -16.73 32.68
N ASP A 23 -8.37 -16.67 32.76
CA ASP A 23 -7.55 -15.45 32.77
C ASP A 23 -8.19 -14.32 31.95
N PRO A 24 -8.43 -13.14 32.53
CA PRO A 24 -9.08 -12.02 31.84
C PRO A 24 -8.44 -11.70 30.48
N LYS A 25 -7.12 -11.90 30.37
CA LYS A 25 -6.33 -11.77 29.13
C LYS A 25 -6.76 -12.74 28.04
N LEU A 26 -7.09 -13.99 28.38
CA LEU A 26 -7.55 -14.99 27.41
C LEU A 26 -8.95 -14.68 26.88
N LYS A 27 -9.84 -14.18 27.75
CA LYS A 27 -11.15 -13.68 27.30
C LYS A 27 -11.00 -12.52 26.35
N TYR A 28 -10.16 -11.55 26.71
CA TYR A 28 -9.87 -10.40 25.87
C TYR A 28 -9.32 -10.83 24.50
N ARG A 29 -8.36 -11.76 24.47
CA ARG A 29 -7.79 -12.31 23.23
C ARG A 29 -8.86 -12.88 22.29
N LYS A 30 -9.77 -13.70 22.81
CA LYS A 30 -10.86 -14.27 22.01
C LYS A 30 -11.75 -13.20 21.40
N GLU A 31 -12.03 -12.15 22.15
CA GLU A 31 -12.85 -11.07 21.61
C GLU A 31 -12.12 -10.25 20.54
N VAL A 32 -10.81 -10.02 20.72
CA VAL A 32 -9.99 -9.38 19.69
C VAL A 32 -10.05 -10.18 18.40
N GLU A 33 -9.98 -11.52 18.46
CA GLU A 33 -10.08 -12.39 17.28
C GLU A 33 -11.44 -12.27 16.56
N ILE A 34 -12.52 -12.10 17.31
CA ILE A 34 -13.88 -11.91 16.74
C ILE A 34 -13.97 -10.57 16.01
N TYR A 35 -13.40 -9.50 16.57
CA TYR A 35 -13.49 -8.15 16.01
C TYR A 35 -12.37 -7.78 15.03
N ALA A 36 -11.28 -8.55 15.00
CA ALA A 36 -10.17 -8.40 14.07
C ALA A 36 -10.51 -9.06 12.72
N SER A 37 -11.53 -8.52 12.03
CA SER A 37 -11.90 -9.02 10.71
C SER A 37 -10.87 -8.57 9.67
N ARG A 38 -10.30 -9.54 8.93
CA ARG A 38 -9.33 -9.30 7.84
C ARG A 38 -8.12 -8.43 8.24
N GLY A 39 -7.74 -8.40 9.51
CA GLY A 39 -6.62 -7.58 10.01
C GLY A 39 -6.96 -6.14 10.38
N GLU A 40 -8.24 -5.76 10.28
CA GLU A 40 -8.74 -4.46 10.69
C GLU A 40 -9.70 -4.59 11.87
N ILE A 41 -9.68 -3.60 12.75
CA ILE A 41 -10.66 -3.47 13.83
C ILE A 41 -11.55 -2.29 13.48
N SER A 42 -12.82 -2.55 13.24
CA SER A 42 -13.82 -1.50 13.00
C SER A 42 -13.86 -0.49 14.15
N ILE A 43 -14.27 0.75 13.87
CA ILE A 43 -14.46 1.81 14.89
C ILE A 43 -15.36 1.31 16.03
N ILE A 44 -16.41 0.56 15.70
CA ILE A 44 -17.30 -0.04 16.70
C ILE A 44 -16.59 -1.16 17.47
N GLY A 45 -15.83 -2.01 16.79
CA GLY A 45 -15.01 -3.06 17.43
C GLY A 45 -14.00 -2.47 18.42
N ARG A 46 -13.35 -1.35 18.08
CA ARG A 46 -12.43 -0.65 18.99
C ARG A 46 -13.13 -0.20 20.27
N ARG A 47 -14.31 0.40 20.16
CA ARG A 47 -15.11 0.83 21.32
C ARG A 47 -15.54 -0.35 22.19
N ILE A 48 -15.91 -1.47 21.58
CA ILE A 48 -16.28 -2.70 22.30
C ILE A 48 -15.07 -3.27 23.05
N LEU A 49 -13.91 -3.35 22.39
CA LEU A 49 -12.68 -3.82 23.00
C LEU A 49 -12.21 -2.90 24.13
N ASP A 50 -12.35 -1.59 24.00
CA ASP A 50 -12.03 -0.64 25.09
C ASP A 50 -12.96 -0.82 26.29
N ALA A 51 -14.26 -1.02 26.07
CA ALA A 51 -15.22 -1.31 27.14
C ALA A 51 -14.94 -2.67 27.82
N LEU A 52 -14.57 -3.69 27.05
CA LEU A 52 -14.18 -5.00 27.58
C LEU A 52 -12.89 -4.94 28.39
N ARG A 53 -11.89 -4.18 27.93
CA ARG A 53 -10.66 -3.93 28.68
C ARG A 53 -10.97 -3.35 30.06
N GLN A 54 -11.83 -2.32 30.11
CA GLN A 54 -12.26 -1.69 31.36
C GLN A 54 -13.02 -2.65 32.27
N ASN A 55 -13.98 -3.42 31.73
CA ASN A 55 -14.76 -4.41 32.48
C ASN A 55 -13.89 -5.54 33.06
N LEU A 56 -12.80 -5.89 32.38
CA LEU A 56 -11.86 -6.91 32.80
C LEU A 56 -10.74 -6.36 33.71
N GLY A 57 -10.69 -5.04 33.93
CA GLY A 57 -9.67 -4.39 34.76
C GLY A 57 -8.26 -4.49 34.19
N LEU A 58 -8.12 -4.64 32.87
CA LEU A 58 -6.83 -4.80 32.21
C LEU A 58 -6.22 -3.44 31.84
N LEU A 59 -4.90 -3.33 31.98
CA LEU A 59 -4.16 -2.14 31.56
C LEU A 59 -3.89 -2.15 30.04
N PRO A 60 -3.78 -0.98 29.40
CA PRO A 60 -3.46 -0.90 27.98
C PRO A 60 -2.10 -1.53 27.64
N GLU A 61 -1.11 -1.47 28.55
CA GLU A 61 0.19 -2.12 28.33
C GLU A 61 0.08 -3.65 28.26
N GLU A 62 -0.93 -4.23 28.92
CA GLU A 62 -1.15 -5.68 28.90
C GLU A 62 -1.95 -6.14 27.69
N THR A 63 -2.84 -5.29 27.15
CA THR A 63 -3.68 -5.63 25.99
C THR A 63 -3.02 -5.35 24.65
N ALA A 64 -2.15 -4.34 24.56
CA ALA A 64 -1.42 -4.00 23.34
C ALA A 64 -0.61 -5.18 22.72
N PRO A 65 0.16 -5.97 23.49
CA PRO A 65 0.85 -7.14 22.93
C PRO A 65 -0.15 -8.20 22.47
N ILE A 66 -1.27 -8.40 23.18
CA ILE A 66 -2.32 -9.35 22.80
C ILE A 66 -2.94 -8.96 21.46
N GLU A 67 -3.30 -7.68 21.27
CA GLU A 67 -3.81 -7.17 20.00
C GLU A 67 -2.79 -7.38 18.88
N THR A 68 -1.51 -7.10 19.15
CA THR A 68 -0.44 -7.24 18.16
C THR A 68 -0.23 -8.69 17.73
N GLU A 69 -0.23 -9.62 18.68
CA GLU A 69 -0.10 -11.06 18.41
C GLU A 69 -1.28 -11.60 17.60
N VAL A 70 -2.50 -11.19 17.94
CA VAL A 70 -3.70 -11.62 17.21
C VAL A 70 -3.74 -11.04 15.80
N LEU A 71 -3.32 -9.78 15.63
CA LEU A 71 -3.34 -9.11 14.32
C LEU A 71 -2.17 -9.49 13.41
N LYS A 72 -1.05 -9.96 13.96
CA LYS A 72 0.14 -10.36 13.19
C LYS A 72 -0.16 -11.31 12.02
N PRO A 73 -0.82 -12.47 12.19
CA PRO A 73 -1.10 -13.38 11.08
C PRO A 73 -1.93 -12.73 9.97
N TYR A 74 -2.84 -11.82 10.31
CA TYR A 74 -3.62 -11.10 9.30
C TYR A 74 -2.76 -10.11 8.51
N ARG A 75 -1.84 -9.39 9.17
CA ARG A 75 -0.89 -8.48 8.49
C ARG A 75 0.04 -9.24 7.57
N ASP A 76 0.56 -10.38 8.03
CA ASP A 76 1.43 -11.24 7.23
C ASP A 76 0.65 -11.75 6.00
N TYR A 77 -0.60 -12.18 6.17
CA TYR A 77 -1.47 -12.60 5.05
C TYR A 77 -1.78 -11.46 4.07
N GLN A 78 -2.07 -10.25 4.57
CA GLN A 78 -2.29 -9.07 3.73
C GLN A 78 -1.03 -8.71 2.92
N GLN A 79 0.16 -8.81 3.52
CA GLN A 79 1.41 -8.57 2.80
C GLN A 79 1.58 -9.58 1.66
N LYS A 80 1.32 -10.86 1.91
CA LYS A 80 1.36 -11.90 0.86
C LYS A 80 0.37 -11.62 -0.28
N LEU A 81 -0.86 -11.17 0.02
CA LEU A 81 -1.82 -10.75 -1.01
C LEU A 81 -1.30 -9.59 -1.85
N GLN A 82 -0.63 -8.61 -1.23
CA GLN A 82 -0.05 -7.47 -1.92
C GLN A 82 1.13 -7.89 -2.81
N GLU A 83 1.98 -8.81 -2.34
CA GLU A 83 3.07 -9.40 -3.14
C GLU A 83 2.53 -10.12 -4.38
N TYR A 84 1.43 -10.87 -4.24
CA TYR A 84 0.73 -11.49 -5.38
C TYR A 84 0.17 -10.45 -6.35
N GLU A 85 -0.53 -9.42 -5.85
CA GLU A 85 -1.08 -8.34 -6.69
C GLU A 85 0.02 -7.67 -7.52
N GLN A 86 1.19 -7.39 -6.91
CA GLN A 86 2.33 -6.81 -7.60
C GLN A 86 2.88 -7.74 -8.69
N ALA A 87 3.05 -9.03 -8.39
CA ALA A 87 3.51 -10.00 -9.39
C ALA A 87 2.54 -10.10 -10.59
N LEU A 88 1.23 -10.02 -10.34
CA LEU A 88 0.22 -10.01 -11.40
C LEU A 88 0.29 -8.73 -12.25
N VAL A 89 0.43 -7.56 -11.62
CA VAL A 89 0.59 -6.28 -12.32
C VAL A 89 1.84 -6.31 -13.20
N ASP A 90 2.96 -6.81 -12.68
CA ASP A 90 4.21 -6.94 -13.43
C ASP A 90 4.08 -7.89 -14.62
N ALA A 91 3.38 -9.01 -14.44
CA ALA A 91 3.09 -9.97 -15.50
C ALA A 91 2.24 -9.35 -16.62
N ILE A 92 1.16 -8.65 -16.27
CA ILE A 92 0.29 -7.96 -17.24
C ILE A 92 1.01 -6.80 -17.94
N GLY A 93 1.90 -6.11 -17.22
CA GLY A 93 2.73 -5.04 -17.78
C GLY A 93 3.70 -5.54 -18.86
N ARG A 94 4.20 -6.77 -18.74
CA ARG A 94 5.06 -7.42 -19.74
C ARG A 94 4.24 -8.07 -20.86
N GLU A 95 3.17 -8.79 -20.49
CA GLU A 95 2.32 -9.55 -21.40
C GLU A 95 0.85 -9.14 -21.20
N PRO A 96 0.26 -8.31 -22.08
CA PRO A 96 -1.13 -7.86 -21.93
C PRO A 96 -2.14 -9.02 -22.04
N THR A 97 -1.73 -10.11 -22.67
CA THR A 97 -2.44 -11.39 -22.69
C THR A 97 -1.53 -12.43 -22.04
N LEU A 98 -1.85 -12.82 -20.80
CA LEU A 98 -1.06 -13.80 -20.05
C LEU A 98 -0.98 -15.12 -20.82
N SER A 99 0.24 -15.56 -21.11
CA SER A 99 0.50 -16.90 -21.65
C SER A 99 0.14 -17.99 -20.63
N ASP A 100 -0.10 -19.21 -21.11
CA ASP A 100 -0.39 -20.35 -20.22
C ASP A 100 0.78 -20.66 -19.27
N TYR A 101 2.01 -20.40 -19.73
CA TYR A 101 3.21 -20.52 -18.90
C TYR A 101 3.17 -19.51 -17.73
N THR A 102 2.94 -18.23 -18.02
CA THR A 102 2.85 -17.17 -17.00
C THR A 102 1.71 -17.44 -16.00
N ARG A 103 0.57 -17.96 -16.47
CA ARG A 103 -0.54 -18.37 -15.57
C ARG A 103 -0.15 -19.50 -14.63
N ASN A 104 0.61 -20.48 -15.13
CA ASN A 104 1.08 -21.58 -14.30
C ASN A 104 2.10 -21.11 -13.26
N ASP A 105 2.99 -20.17 -13.63
CA ASP A 105 3.94 -19.56 -12.69
C ASP A 105 3.22 -18.74 -11.61
N LEU A 106 2.19 -17.96 -11.96
CA LEU A 106 1.36 -17.23 -10.99
C LEU A 106 0.61 -18.18 -10.05
N ARG A 107 0.04 -19.27 -10.56
CA ARG A 107 -0.58 -20.31 -9.72
C ARG A 107 0.43 -20.91 -8.74
N ARG A 108 1.62 -21.27 -9.21
CA ARG A 108 2.68 -21.80 -8.35
C ARG A 108 3.13 -20.76 -7.31
N TYR A 109 3.17 -19.49 -7.67
CA TYR A 109 3.49 -18.42 -6.74
C TYR A 109 2.40 -18.24 -5.67
N GLN A 110 1.13 -18.34 -6.05
CA GLN A 110 -0.01 -18.35 -5.13
C GLN A 110 0.11 -19.49 -4.10
N GLU A 111 0.46 -20.70 -4.55
CA GLU A 111 0.67 -21.86 -3.67
C GLU A 111 1.82 -21.64 -2.69
N ILE A 112 2.94 -21.07 -3.15
CA ILE A 112 4.10 -20.72 -2.29
C ILE A 112 3.71 -19.68 -1.23
N LEU A 113 2.83 -18.74 -1.58
CA LEU A 113 2.30 -17.74 -0.65
C LEU A 113 1.18 -18.30 0.24
N GLU A 114 0.69 -19.52 0.01
CA GLU A 114 -0.41 -20.14 0.75
C GLU A 114 -1.69 -19.27 0.71
N LEU A 115 -1.92 -18.60 -0.41
CA LEU A 115 -3.10 -17.76 -0.61
C LEU A 115 -4.28 -18.58 -1.14
N ARG A 116 -5.47 -18.30 -0.61
CA ARG A 116 -6.69 -18.97 -1.06
C ARG A 116 -7.25 -18.34 -2.32
N ASP A 117 -7.85 -19.18 -3.17
CA ASP A 117 -8.46 -18.74 -4.44
C ASP A 117 -9.54 -17.67 -4.21
N GLU A 118 -10.31 -17.75 -3.11
CA GLU A 118 -11.39 -16.80 -2.83
C GLU A 118 -10.87 -15.38 -2.54
N ASP A 119 -9.66 -15.27 -1.98
CA ASP A 119 -9.05 -13.99 -1.66
C ASP A 119 -8.30 -13.41 -2.89
N VAL A 120 -7.85 -14.28 -3.80
CA VAL A 120 -7.09 -13.91 -5.01
C VAL A 120 -7.98 -13.52 -6.18
N ALA A 121 -9.09 -14.24 -6.39
CA ALA A 121 -10.05 -13.95 -7.46
C ALA A 121 -10.47 -12.47 -7.59
N PRO A 122 -10.83 -11.74 -6.50
CA PRO A 122 -11.19 -10.33 -6.62
C PRO A 122 -10.00 -9.43 -7.01
N ILE A 123 -8.77 -9.80 -6.63
CA ILE A 123 -7.55 -9.07 -7.02
C ILE A 123 -7.33 -9.22 -8.52
N GLU A 124 -7.44 -10.44 -9.05
CA GLU A 124 -7.25 -10.70 -10.47
C GLU A 124 -8.24 -9.91 -11.34
N VAL A 125 -9.52 -9.95 -10.97
CA VAL A 125 -10.56 -9.20 -11.66
C VAL A 125 -10.23 -7.70 -11.66
N LYS A 126 -9.92 -7.13 -10.49
CA LYS A 126 -9.60 -5.70 -10.35
C LYS A 126 -8.39 -5.28 -11.19
N VAL A 127 -7.31 -6.07 -11.20
CA VAL A 127 -6.09 -5.74 -11.94
C VAL A 127 -6.32 -5.88 -13.45
N ILE A 128 -7.00 -6.94 -13.90
CA ILE A 128 -7.28 -7.17 -15.32
C ILE A 128 -8.24 -6.10 -15.86
N GLU A 129 -9.27 -5.71 -15.10
CA GLU A 129 -10.18 -4.62 -15.46
C GLU A 129 -9.44 -3.28 -15.56
N SER A 130 -8.58 -2.98 -14.58
CA SER A 130 -7.77 -1.75 -14.57
C SER A 130 -6.79 -1.71 -15.75
N GLY A 131 -6.18 -2.84 -16.12
CA GLY A 131 -5.31 -2.96 -17.29
C GLY A 131 -6.03 -2.82 -18.63
N LYS A 132 -7.31 -3.20 -18.71
CA LYS A 132 -8.16 -3.04 -19.90
C LYS A 132 -8.66 -1.61 -20.09
N ALA A 133 -8.98 -0.90 -19.01
CA ALA A 133 -9.54 0.45 -19.05
C ALA A 133 -8.60 1.49 -19.70
N LEU A 134 -7.28 1.26 -19.67
CA LEU A 134 -6.30 2.15 -20.28
C LEU A 134 -6.17 2.02 -21.81
N LYS A 135 -6.89 1.09 -22.47
CA LYS A 135 -6.80 0.86 -23.93
C LYS A 135 -8.00 1.32 -24.74
N THR A 136 -9.05 1.85 -24.11
CA THR A 136 -10.21 2.40 -24.84
C THR A 136 -10.30 3.90 -24.65
N GLN A 137 -9.22 4.62 -24.98
CA GLN A 137 -9.44 5.94 -25.57
C GLN A 137 -9.77 5.69 -27.04
N PRO A 138 -11.00 5.98 -27.51
CA PRO A 138 -11.18 6.10 -28.94
C PRO A 138 -10.21 7.19 -29.38
N VAL A 139 -9.33 6.85 -30.32
CA VAL A 139 -8.64 7.85 -31.14
C VAL A 139 -9.74 8.47 -32.00
N SER A 140 -10.60 9.28 -31.36
CA SER A 140 -11.55 10.12 -32.07
C SER A 140 -10.68 11.07 -32.86
N ALA A 141 -10.59 10.76 -34.15
CA ALA A 141 -9.96 11.58 -35.16
C ALA A 141 -10.37 13.04 -34.92
N TRP A 142 -9.45 13.83 -34.37
CA TRP A 142 -9.57 15.27 -34.41
C TRP A 142 -9.51 15.65 -35.88
N HIS A 143 -10.69 15.77 -36.47
CA HIS A 143 -10.96 16.68 -37.56
C HIS A 143 -10.51 18.06 -37.07
N PHE A 144 -9.24 18.41 -37.31
CA PHE A 144 -8.82 19.80 -37.26
C PHE A 144 -9.52 20.48 -38.44
N PRO A 145 -10.42 21.46 -38.23
CA PRO A 145 -10.78 22.35 -39.30
C PRO A 145 -9.54 23.23 -39.49
N PHE A 146 -8.66 22.85 -40.41
CA PHE A 146 -7.68 23.79 -40.92
C PHE A 146 -8.47 24.87 -41.66
N LEU A 147 -8.84 25.94 -40.96
CA LEU A 147 -9.25 27.17 -41.62
C LEU A 147 -7.97 27.75 -42.26
N PRO A 148 -7.89 27.86 -43.60
CA PRO A 148 -6.80 28.61 -44.19
C PRO A 148 -6.90 30.08 -43.74
N PRO A 149 -5.79 30.72 -43.35
CA PRO A 149 -5.81 32.12 -42.96
C PRO A 149 -6.23 32.99 -44.16
N GLN A 150 -7.28 33.78 -43.99
CA GLN A 150 -7.68 34.81 -44.94
C GLN A 150 -6.60 35.90 -44.97
N VAL A 151 -5.83 35.95 -46.06
CA VAL A 151 -4.87 37.01 -46.35
C VAL A 151 -5.66 38.30 -46.62
N GLN A 152 -5.60 39.27 -45.70
CA GLN A 152 -6.07 40.63 -45.96
C GLN A 152 -4.96 41.43 -46.64
N PRO A 153 -5.22 42.16 -47.74
CA PRO A 153 -4.22 43.01 -48.38
C PRO A 153 -4.01 44.26 -47.53
N GLN A 154 -2.94 44.29 -46.73
CA GLN A 154 -2.49 45.51 -46.07
C GLN A 154 -1.72 46.37 -47.08
N HIS A 155 -2.40 47.44 -47.46
CA HIS A 155 -1.93 48.54 -48.28
C HIS A 155 -0.51 48.97 -47.89
N ARG A 156 0.40 48.99 -48.88
CA ARG A 156 1.71 49.63 -48.78
C ARG A 156 1.49 51.11 -48.44
N VAL A 157 1.96 51.53 -47.27
CA VAL A 157 2.20 52.94 -46.98
C VAL A 157 3.72 53.12 -46.92
N GLU A 158 4.20 53.90 -47.88
CA GLU A 158 5.59 54.32 -47.99
C GLU A 158 6.01 55.12 -46.76
N ILE A 159 7.17 54.80 -46.21
CA ILE A 159 7.84 55.58 -45.17
C ILE A 159 8.80 56.54 -45.90
N PRO A 160 8.62 57.87 -45.81
CA PRO A 160 9.65 58.81 -46.24
C PRO A 160 10.73 58.96 -45.17
N SER A 161 11.96 58.95 -45.67
CA SER A 161 13.25 59.27 -45.06
C SER A 161 13.31 60.54 -44.21
N GLN A 162 13.87 60.40 -42.98
CA GLN A 162 14.88 61.21 -42.23
C GLN A 162 14.86 62.78 -42.28
N PRO A 163 15.47 63.55 -41.32
CA PRO A 163 16.75 63.26 -40.64
C PRO A 163 16.99 63.75 -39.17
N GLU A 164 18.02 63.12 -38.57
CA GLU A 164 19.16 63.61 -37.75
C GLU A 164 19.11 64.40 -36.41
N SER A 165 20.10 64.00 -35.59
CA SER A 165 20.83 64.70 -34.50
C SER A 165 20.20 64.62 -33.09
N SER A 166 20.90 64.40 -31.97
CA SER A 166 22.32 64.56 -31.63
C SER A 166 22.75 63.67 -30.44
N SER A 167 23.96 63.12 -30.55
CA SER A 167 25.05 62.97 -29.55
C SER A 167 24.76 62.93 -28.04
N SER A 168 25.25 61.89 -27.33
CA SER A 168 26.48 62.01 -26.52
C SER A 168 26.83 60.69 -25.80
N HIS A 169 28.08 60.29 -25.96
CA HIS A 169 28.74 59.16 -25.32
C HIS A 169 28.88 59.35 -23.80
N GLN A 170 28.87 58.27 -23.00
CA GLN A 170 29.96 57.93 -22.06
C GLN A 170 29.97 56.43 -21.72
N VAL A 171 31.17 55.84 -21.83
CA VAL A 171 31.55 54.50 -21.36
C VAL A 171 32.24 54.66 -20.01
N THR A 172 31.80 53.93 -18.98
CA THR A 172 32.65 53.48 -17.86
C THR A 172 32.11 52.15 -17.28
N THR A 173 33.01 51.21 -17.04
CA THR A 173 32.80 49.93 -16.30
C THR A 173 33.17 50.15 -14.81
N PRO A 174 33.31 49.13 -13.92
CA PRO A 174 32.63 47.84 -13.73
C PRO A 174 32.11 47.69 -12.26
N LYS A 175 31.35 46.63 -11.92
CA LYS A 175 31.46 45.88 -10.63
C LYS A 175 30.48 44.70 -10.51
N THR A 176 31.07 43.51 -10.58
CA THR A 176 30.94 42.37 -9.66
C THR A 176 29.58 42.12 -8.98
N HIS A 177 28.88 41.05 -9.40
CA HIS A 177 27.97 40.33 -8.49
C HIS A 177 27.75 38.86 -8.90
N LYS A 178 28.33 37.94 -8.12
CA LYS A 178 27.90 36.55 -7.86
C LYS A 178 28.55 36.11 -6.54
N PRO A 179 28.08 35.09 -5.81
CA PRO A 179 26.73 34.52 -5.71
C PRO A 179 26.29 34.38 -4.22
N ILE A 180 24.98 34.30 -3.93
CA ILE A 180 24.51 33.77 -2.63
C ILE A 180 24.05 32.34 -2.86
N ILE A 181 24.97 31.41 -2.61
CA ILE A 181 24.70 30.01 -2.31
C ILE A 181 24.39 29.97 -0.82
N ALA A 182 23.14 29.73 -0.46
CA ALA A 182 22.77 29.45 0.93
C ALA A 182 23.21 28.02 1.27
N MET A 183 24.26 27.94 2.08
CA MET A 183 24.61 26.76 2.87
C MET A 183 23.52 26.50 3.91
N PHE A 184 23.06 25.26 3.98
CA PHE A 184 22.78 24.62 5.27
C PHE A 184 23.31 23.17 5.21
N SER A 185 24.59 23.03 5.53
CA SER A 185 25.15 21.78 6.02
C SER A 185 24.94 21.75 7.54
N PHE A 186 24.24 20.73 8.04
CA PHE A 186 24.40 20.30 9.42
C PHE A 186 25.19 18.98 9.41
N CYS A 187 26.28 19.00 10.15
CA CYS A 187 27.27 17.95 10.34
C CYS A 187 26.73 16.93 11.36
N TRP A 188 26.95 15.62 11.16
CA TRP A 188 27.88 14.89 12.03
C TRP A 188 28.17 13.50 11.47
N ARG A 189 29.46 13.19 11.47
CA ARG A 189 30.11 11.98 11.00
C ARG A 189 30.50 11.18 12.25
N THR A 190 29.96 9.99 12.41
CA THR A 190 30.52 8.96 13.31
C THR A 190 30.41 7.60 12.65
N PHE A 191 31.51 6.85 12.69
CA PHE A 191 31.59 5.39 12.47
C PHE A 191 31.57 4.92 11.00
N CYS A 192 32.68 4.74 10.28
CA CYS A 192 33.83 3.84 10.51
C CYS A 192 33.47 2.35 10.70
N ASN A 193 33.62 1.61 9.59
CA ASN A 193 34.33 0.33 9.51
C ASN A 193 33.76 -0.88 10.29
N GLN A 194 33.11 -1.82 9.58
CA GLN A 194 33.68 -3.16 9.35
C GLN A 194 32.84 -3.99 8.37
N ARG A 195 33.47 -4.28 7.24
CA ARG A 195 33.13 -5.35 6.29
C ARG A 195 34.16 -6.45 6.55
N THR A 196 33.76 -7.53 7.21
CA THR A 196 34.57 -8.77 7.26
C THR A 196 33.69 -9.95 6.87
N TRP A 197 33.92 -10.41 5.64
CA TRP A 197 33.61 -11.77 5.20
C TRP A 197 34.76 -12.69 5.64
N ARG A 198 34.45 -13.74 6.41
CA ARG A 198 35.16 -15.02 6.58
C ARG A 198 34.18 -15.90 7.38
N THR A 199 33.46 -16.89 6.85
CA THR A 199 33.85 -18.15 6.19
C THR A 199 35.00 -18.91 6.86
N PHE A 200 34.62 -20.12 7.34
CA PHE A 200 35.40 -21.34 7.59
C PHE A 200 36.11 -21.56 8.95
N GLU A 201 35.51 -22.46 9.74
CA GLU A 201 36.17 -23.44 10.62
C GLU A 201 35.47 -24.80 10.43
N TRP A 202 36.10 -25.69 9.65
CA TRP A 202 36.21 -27.15 9.80
C TRP A 202 37.43 -27.56 8.96
#